data_AF-A0A4Q5R6L2-F1
#
_entry.id   AF-A0A4Q5R6L2-F1
#
_cell.length_a   1.000
_cell.length_b   1.000
_cell.length_c   1.000
_cell.angle_alpha   90.00
_cell.angle_beta   90.00
_cell.angle_gamma   90.00
#
_symmetry.space_group_name_H-M   'P 1'
#
loop_
_entity.id
_entity.type
_entity.pdbx_description
1 polymer ?
#
loop_
_entity_poly.entity_id
_entity_poly.type
_entity_poly.pdbx_seq_one_letter_code
_entity_poly.pdbx_strand_id
1 'polypeptide(L)' 'MAVPKKKTSPSRRGMRRAHDFLVGEAHNDCPNCGELKRPHHV' A
#
# COMPACT_ATOMS: atom_id res chain seq x y z
N MET A 1 15.82 25.82 11.71
CA MET A 1 15.05 24.65 11.22
C MET A 1 13.57 24.88 11.49
N ALA A 2 12.68 24.44 10.60
CA ALA A 2 11.24 24.50 10.86
C ALA A 2 10.86 23.43 11.90
N VAL A 3 10.26 23.86 13.02
CA VAL A 3 9.80 22.97 14.08
C VAL A 3 8.27 23.05 14.23
N PRO A 4 7.58 21.93 14.50
CA PRO A 4 6.16 21.97 14.73
C PRO A 4 5.84 22.73 16.03
N LYS A 5 5.00 23.76 15.93
CA LYS A 5 4.58 24.57 17.08
C LYS A 5 3.68 23.81 18.08
N LYS A 6 2.94 22.80 17.60
CA LYS A 6 1.99 22.02 18.41
C LYS A 6 1.89 20.58 17.95
N LYS A 7 1.45 19.71 18.85
CA LYS A 7 1.12 18.32 18.54
C LYS A 7 -0.06 18.26 17.55
N THR A 8 0.08 17.48 16.48
CA THR A 8 -1.04 17.15 15.59
C THR A 8 -2.01 16.20 16.30
N SER A 9 -3.31 16.51 16.26
CA SER A 9 -4.34 15.66 16.86
C SER A 9 -4.40 14.28 16.19
N PRO A 10 -4.84 13.23 16.91
CA PRO A 10 -4.98 11.89 16.35
C PRO A 10 -5.88 11.86 15.10
N SER A 11 -7.01 12.57 15.13
CA SER A 11 -7.93 12.70 13.99
C SER A 11 -7.24 13.34 12.77
N ARG A 12 -6.50 14.45 12.93
CA ARG A 12 -5.78 15.09 11.82
C ARG A 12 -4.66 14.21 11.26
N ARG A 13 -3.96 13.46 12.12
CA ARG A 13 -2.97 12.48 11.69
C ARG A 13 -3.64 11.33 10.91
N GLY A 14 -4.81 10.86 11.35
CA GLY A 14 -5.57 9.80 10.69
C GLY A 14 -6.05 10.22 9.31
N MET A 15 -6.69 11.39 9.18
CA MET A 15 -7.14 11.94 7.90
C MET A 15 -5.98 12.14 6.91
N ARG A 16 -4.81 12.58 7.38
CA ARG A 16 -3.62 12.69 6.53
C ARG A 16 -3.16 11.33 5.98
N ARG A 17 -3.31 10.26 6.75
CA ARG A 17 -2.93 8.88 6.36
C ARG A 17 -4.06 8.11 5.68
N ALA A 18 -5.16 8.75 5.31
CA ALA A 18 -6.34 8.07 4.77
C ALA A 18 -6.05 7.31 3.45
N HIS A 19 -5.03 7.73 2.71
CA HIS A 19 -4.61 7.11 1.46
C HIS A 19 -3.29 6.35 1.58
N ASP A 20 -2.73 6.23 2.78
CA ASP A 20 -1.47 5.52 3.04
C ASP A 20 -1.72 4.01 3.22
N PHE A 21 -2.45 3.40 2.29
CA PHE A 21 -2.73 1.95 2.31
C PHE A 21 -1.91 1.22 1.24
N LEU A 22 -1.57 -0.03 1.52
CA LEU A 22 -0.94 -0.92 0.55
C LEU A 22 -2.01 -1.53 -0.35
N VAL A 23 -1.67 -1.70 -1.63
CA VAL A 23 -2.53 -2.36 -2.62
C VAL A 23 -1.99 -3.77 -2.85
N GLY A 24 -2.88 -4.76 -2.89
CA GLY A 24 -2.51 -6.14 -3.23
C GLY A 24 -2.09 -6.25 -4.69
N GLU A 25 -1.05 -7.03 -4.95
CA GLU A 25 -0.59 -7.30 -6.31
C GLU A 25 -1.47 -8.34 -6.99
N ALA A 26 -1.67 -8.22 -8.31
CA ALA A 26 -2.39 -9.20 -9.09
C ALA A 26 -1.55 -10.46 -9.29
N HIS A 27 -2.13 -11.62 -9.01
CA HIS A 27 -1.52 -12.92 -9.24
C HIS A 27 -2.53 -13.82 -9.96
N ASN A 28 -2.05 -14.58 -10.93
CA ASN A 28 -2.81 -15.56 -11.70
C ASN A 28 -2.10 -16.91 -11.64
N ASP A 29 -2.86 -17.98 -11.73
CA ASP A 29 -2.31 -19.33 -11.76
C ASP A 29 -1.60 -19.57 -13.10
N CYS A 30 -0.40 -20.14 -13.05
CA CYS A 30 0.31 -20.53 -14.26
C CYS A 30 -0.36 -21.79 -14.85
N PRO A 31 -0.77 -21.78 -16.13
CA PRO A 31 -1.43 -22.94 -16.75
C PRO A 31 -0.50 -24.14 -16.95
N ASN A 32 0.82 -23.98 -16.79
CA ASN A 32 1.80 -25.05 -16.97
C ASN A 32 2.23 -25.72 -15.65
N CYS A 33 2.44 -24.94 -14.58
CA CYS A 33 2.93 -25.46 -13.29
C CYS A 33 1.96 -25.26 -12.11
N GLY A 34 0.85 -24.55 -12.28
CA GLY A 34 -0.11 -24.26 -11.22
C GLY A 34 0.39 -23.30 -10.13
N GLU A 35 1.57 -22.71 -10.31
CA GLU A 35 2.13 -21.72 -9.37
C GLU A 35 1.50 -20.35 -9.57
N LEU A 36 1.38 -19.58 -8.47
CA LEU A 36 0.95 -18.19 -8.51
C LEU A 36 2.03 -17.35 -9.23
N LYS A 37 1.71 -16.82 -10.40
CA LYS A 37 2.56 -15.91 -11.16
C LYS A 37 1.91 -14.54 -11.30
N ARG A 38 2.74 -13.50 -11.40
CA ARG A 38 2.23 -12.19 -11.80
C ARG A 38 1.77 -12.27 -13.28
N PRO A 39 0.63 -11.64 -13.64
CA PRO A 39 0.19 -11.57 -15.02
C PRO A 39 1.27 -10.95 -15.92
N HIS A 40 1.40 -11.47 -17.14
CA HIS A 40 2.35 -11.00 -18.16
C HIS A 40 3.85 -11.08 -17.77
N HIS A 41 4.19 -11.87 -16.76
CA HIS A 41 5.58 -12.22 -16.43
C HIS A 41 5.88 -13.64 -16.94
N VAL A 42 7.12 -13.87 -17.42
CA VAL A 42 7.59 -15.18 -17.93
C VAL A 42 8.21 -15.98 -16.80
#